data_AF-A0A068NL37-F1
#
_entry.id   AF-A0A068NL37-F1
#
_cell.length_a   1.000
_cell.length_b   1.000
_cell.length_c   1.000
_cell.angle_alpha   90.00
_cell.angle_beta   90.00
_cell.angle_gamma   90.00
#
_symmetry.space_group_name_H-M   'P 1'
#
loop_
_entity.id
_entity.type
_entity.pdbx_description
1 polymer ?
#
loop_
_entity_poly.entity_id
_entity_poly.type
_entity_poly.pdbx_seq_one_letter_code
_entity_poly.pdbx_strand_id
1 'polypeptide(L)'
;MATNKRIFVVDAIPFRGDMSSLVEGVGIHVEGIFGDAKVIWIVRTDQEFALGSPNERLQVLVSLPTSVTEVIEECVREAVNTSPGDLVVHVLSHDRAVLSSATKLNSSSTIVVTTNLTVAAGVDKGVAPSSPPPLGIGITEKDRLATEEVLFRGKHFSRETGIKKLALRPLLSAMDPYFTTANHPLGQLFIRKLMAHGESHGWLCQGEPLAGHEPVWLTESAVQEIRKRRAEPFGSDSVPPTPQPKLEEALAPDGRSRDITRMEGSLASARIGSPVDCRNLLFEAFEELISVNSDEGIVSSKLLSEARTKACGSSRSARRDSQAWANISECFFRMLLTSEVLLGGDGKPIPKVIGAYSAPVYSLTDRWRVKAESAMLYHIVQTFQPVPLEQLNSLARTIYHQGKDSEPIEVMRGKLDILLEYLASDVGSIAVTDSGALITIKPPTSELTPPDGFVLEVASAH
;
A
#
# COMPACT_ATOMS: atom_id res chain seq x y z
N MET A 1 15.91 25.75 17.71
CA MET A 1 14.86 24.72 17.75
C MET A 1 15.28 23.69 18.77
N ALA A 2 14.47 23.42 19.80
CA ALA A 2 14.75 22.33 20.73
C ALA A 2 14.61 21.01 19.93
N THR A 3 15.66 20.21 19.89
CA THR A 3 15.57 18.86 19.33
C THR A 3 14.81 18.01 20.33
N ASN A 4 13.53 17.75 20.04
CA ASN A 4 12.70 16.84 20.82
C ASN A 4 13.47 15.54 21.06
N LYS A 5 13.58 15.11 22.32
CA LYS A 5 14.22 13.84 22.65
C LYS A 5 13.40 12.72 22.02
N ARG A 6 14.08 11.77 21.39
CA ARG A 6 13.43 10.63 20.73
C ARG A 6 13.90 9.32 21.33
N ILE A 7 12.95 8.45 21.63
CA ILE A 7 13.21 7.10 22.14
C ILE A 7 12.54 6.11 21.20
N PHE A 8 13.26 5.09 20.76
CA PHE A 8 12.73 4.00 19.94
C PHE A 8 12.56 2.76 20.80
N VAL A 9 11.37 2.18 20.83
CA VAL A 9 11.07 0.91 21.48
C VAL A 9 10.81 -0.12 20.38
N VAL A 10 11.69 -1.11 20.26
CA VAL A 10 11.70 -2.08 19.16
C VAL A 10 11.31 -3.46 19.68
N ASP A 11 10.13 -3.91 19.28
CA ASP A 11 9.65 -5.27 19.50
C ASP A 11 10.20 -6.21 18.44
N ALA A 12 11.30 -6.87 18.78
CA ALA A 12 11.96 -7.85 17.94
C ALA A 12 11.60 -9.29 18.31
N ILE A 13 10.72 -9.51 19.30
CA ILE A 13 10.29 -10.85 19.72
C ILE A 13 9.66 -11.65 18.56
N PRO A 14 8.78 -11.07 17.72
CA PRO A 14 8.20 -11.79 16.59
C PRO A 14 9.21 -12.07 15.47
N PHE A 15 10.35 -11.38 15.46
CA PHE A 15 11.34 -11.51 14.41
C PHE A 15 12.05 -12.87 14.49
N ARG A 16 12.10 -13.57 13.36
CA ARG A 16 12.70 -14.91 13.22
C ARG A 16 13.87 -14.93 12.23
N GLY A 17 14.20 -13.79 11.64
CA GLY A 17 15.31 -13.66 10.70
C GLY A 17 16.65 -13.41 11.40
N ASP A 18 17.65 -13.02 10.62
CA ASP A 18 18.94 -12.59 11.14
C ASP A 18 18.80 -11.27 11.91
N MET A 19 18.97 -11.35 13.23
CA MET A 19 18.84 -10.20 14.13
C MET A 19 19.88 -9.12 13.84
N SER A 20 21.06 -9.46 13.35
CA SER A 20 22.08 -8.46 12.99
C SER A 20 21.60 -7.57 11.85
N SER A 21 20.97 -8.17 10.82
CA SER A 21 20.34 -7.44 9.73
C SER A 21 19.20 -6.51 10.22
N LEU A 22 18.40 -6.95 11.19
CA LEU A 22 17.35 -6.11 11.78
C LEU A 22 17.95 -4.91 12.54
N VAL A 23 18.97 -5.16 13.36
CA VAL A 23 19.66 -4.11 14.13
C VAL A 23 20.31 -3.09 13.20
N GLU A 24 20.96 -3.54 12.13
CA GLU A 24 21.54 -2.66 11.12
C GLU A 24 20.46 -1.84 10.40
N GLY A 25 19.37 -2.47 9.96
CA GLY A 25 18.27 -1.78 9.29
C GLY A 25 17.61 -0.73 10.16
N VAL A 26 17.33 -1.06 11.42
CA VAL A 26 16.81 -0.09 12.40
C VAL A 26 17.85 0.98 12.72
N GLY A 27 19.14 0.63 12.84
CA GLY A 27 20.23 1.57 13.07
C GLY A 27 20.33 2.61 11.96
N ILE A 28 20.39 2.18 10.70
CA ILE A 28 20.36 3.06 9.52
C ILE A 28 19.13 3.97 9.54
N HIS A 29 17.98 3.42 9.92
CA HIS A 29 16.74 4.18 9.99
C HIS A 29 16.74 5.24 11.10
N VAL A 30 17.23 4.87 12.29
CA VAL A 30 17.26 5.73 13.47
C VAL A 30 18.33 6.80 13.33
N GLU A 31 19.58 6.39 13.08
CA GLU A 31 20.73 7.29 12.96
C GLU A 31 20.60 8.19 11.72
N GLY A 32 20.17 7.63 10.59
CA GLY A 32 20.07 8.36 9.32
C GLY A 32 19.00 9.45 9.29
N ILE A 33 17.94 9.34 10.11
CA ILE A 33 16.84 10.31 10.12
C ILE A 33 16.86 11.17 11.38
N PHE A 34 17.26 10.61 12.52
CA PHE A 34 17.08 11.23 13.82
C PHE A 34 18.37 11.47 14.60
N GLY A 35 19.52 11.01 14.08
CA GLY A 35 20.82 11.17 14.73
C GLY A 35 20.90 10.40 16.05
N ASP A 36 21.27 11.10 17.12
CA ASP A 36 21.58 10.52 18.43
C ASP A 36 20.30 10.20 19.22
N ALA A 37 19.68 9.05 18.90
CA ALA A 37 18.44 8.60 19.53
C ALA A 37 18.63 7.31 20.33
N LYS A 38 17.97 7.23 21.49
CA LYS A 38 18.02 6.04 22.36
C LYS A 38 17.14 4.94 21.76
N VAL A 39 17.68 3.73 21.62
CA VAL A 39 16.93 2.55 21.17
C VAL A 39 16.84 1.52 22.30
N ILE A 40 15.62 1.10 22.60
CA ILE A 40 15.23 0.12 23.60
C ILE A 40 14.77 -1.12 22.86
N TRP A 41 15.55 -2.20 22.94
CA TRP A 41 15.24 -3.46 22.26
C TRP A 41 14.51 -4.42 23.19
N ILE A 42 13.37 -4.90 22.73
CA ILE A 42 12.58 -5.94 23.39
C ILE A 42 12.78 -7.23 22.60
N VAL A 43 13.56 -8.13 23.18
CA VAL A 43 14.05 -9.36 22.54
C VAL A 43 13.82 -10.58 23.42
N ARG A 44 13.83 -11.75 22.80
CA ARG A 44 13.92 -13.04 23.49
C ARG A 44 15.36 -13.29 23.96
N THR A 45 15.53 -14.17 24.94
CA THR A 45 16.85 -14.55 25.47
C THR A 45 17.78 -15.10 24.39
N ASP A 46 17.26 -15.85 23.41
CA ASP A 46 18.05 -16.38 22.29
C ASP A 46 18.51 -15.29 21.29
N GLN A 47 17.90 -14.11 21.31
CA GLN A 47 18.20 -13.00 20.40
C GLN A 47 19.19 -11.98 20.99
N GLU A 48 19.42 -12.02 22.31
CA GLU A 48 20.26 -11.04 23.04
C GLU A 48 21.67 -10.96 22.47
N PHE A 49 22.27 -12.10 22.13
CA PHE A 49 23.63 -12.18 21.59
C PHE A 49 23.84 -11.35 20.31
N ALA A 50 22.79 -11.12 19.53
CA ALA A 50 22.88 -10.39 18.28
C ALA A 50 22.90 -8.86 18.46
N LEU A 51 22.56 -8.35 19.65
CA LEU A 51 22.53 -6.91 19.94
C LEU A 51 23.91 -6.29 20.23
N GLY A 52 24.96 -7.11 20.36
CA GLY A 52 26.31 -6.64 20.65
C GLY A 52 26.53 -6.27 22.12
N SER A 53 27.55 -5.47 22.41
CA SER A 53 27.97 -5.17 23.79
C SER A 53 26.89 -4.35 24.55
N PRO A 54 26.59 -4.69 25.81
CA PRO A 54 25.40 -4.22 26.54
C PRO A 54 25.36 -2.72 26.89
N ASN A 55 26.44 -1.97 26.69
CA ASN A 55 26.57 -0.61 27.23
C ASN A 55 25.88 0.50 26.41
N GLU A 56 25.37 0.23 25.22
CA GLU A 56 24.74 1.28 24.38
C GLU A 56 23.29 0.99 23.94
N ARG A 57 22.76 -0.25 24.13
CA ARG A 57 21.55 -0.69 23.41
C ARG A 57 20.54 -1.58 24.17
N LEU A 58 20.60 -1.75 25.50
CA LEU A 58 19.81 -2.80 26.16
C LEU A 58 19.08 -2.42 27.46
N GLN A 59 17.76 -2.64 27.44
CA GLN A 59 16.83 -2.98 28.53
C GLN A 59 15.51 -3.36 27.79
N VAL A 60 14.83 -4.49 27.93
CA VAL A 60 14.63 -5.44 29.05
C VAL A 60 14.40 -6.87 28.49
N LEU A 61 14.91 -7.86 29.23
CA LEU A 61 14.73 -9.30 28.98
C LEU A 61 13.33 -9.76 29.40
N VAL A 62 12.53 -10.21 28.45
CA VAL A 62 11.15 -10.66 28.67
C VAL A 62 11.14 -12.14 29.05
N SER A 63 11.48 -12.45 30.31
CA SER A 63 11.21 -13.76 30.93
C SER A 63 9.76 -13.73 31.45
N LEU A 64 8.81 -14.29 30.69
CA LEU A 64 7.39 -14.07 30.97
C LEU A 64 6.78 -15.05 31.95
N PRO A 65 5.86 -14.51 32.77
CA PRO A 65 4.43 -14.71 32.49
C PRO A 65 3.67 -13.48 31.95
N THR A 66 4.24 -12.27 31.96
CA THR A 66 3.65 -11.00 31.48
C THR A 66 3.37 -10.96 29.95
N SER A 67 2.50 -10.09 29.44
CA SER A 67 2.31 -9.94 27.99
C SER A 67 3.34 -8.98 27.36
N VAL A 68 3.74 -9.18 26.09
CA VAL A 68 4.67 -8.28 25.36
C VAL A 68 4.13 -6.85 25.31
N THR A 69 2.80 -6.74 25.16
CA THR A 69 2.09 -5.47 25.20
C THR A 69 2.34 -4.71 26.51
N GLU A 70 2.19 -5.37 27.66
CA GLU A 70 2.44 -4.76 28.98
C GLU A 70 3.87 -4.25 29.13
N VAL A 71 4.86 -5.02 28.65
CA VAL A 71 6.27 -4.62 28.67
C VAL A 71 6.48 -3.35 27.85
N ILE A 72 5.91 -3.28 26.65
CA ILE A 72 6.03 -2.10 25.78
C ILE A 72 5.37 -0.89 26.41
N GLU A 73 4.17 -1.07 26.99
CA GLU A 73 3.50 0.02 27.67
C GLU A 73 4.32 0.52 28.87
N GLU A 74 4.95 -0.37 29.63
CA GLU A 74 5.83 0.00 30.74
C GLU A 74 7.08 0.73 30.26
N CYS A 75 7.75 0.26 29.21
CA CYS A 75 8.89 0.96 28.60
C CYS A 75 8.51 2.38 28.12
N VAL A 76 7.33 2.53 27.49
CA VAL A 76 6.85 3.85 27.07
C VAL A 76 6.58 4.74 28.30
N ARG A 77 5.94 4.23 29.34
CA ARG A 77 5.69 4.98 30.58
C ARG A 77 6.99 5.40 31.29
N GLU A 78 7.96 4.50 31.37
CA GLU A 78 9.27 4.79 31.95
C GLU A 78 10.05 5.84 31.15
N ALA A 79 10.05 5.73 29.83
CA ALA A 79 10.64 6.71 28.93
C ALA A 79 10.08 8.12 29.17
N VAL A 80 8.75 8.23 29.29
CA VAL A 80 8.04 9.48 29.60
C VAL A 80 8.42 10.03 30.98
N ASN A 81 8.44 9.18 32.00
CA ASN A 81 8.77 9.59 33.37
C ASN A 81 10.23 10.08 33.50
N THR A 82 11.15 9.51 32.73
CA THR A 82 12.59 9.83 32.78
C THR A 82 12.93 11.12 32.03
N SER A 83 12.08 11.55 31.09
CA SER A 83 12.29 12.77 30.31
C SER A 83 10.96 13.50 30.12
N PRO A 84 10.47 14.20 31.16
CA PRO A 84 9.24 14.97 31.06
C PRO A 84 9.43 16.17 30.13
N GLY A 85 8.59 16.25 29.08
CA GLY A 85 8.57 17.34 28.08
C GLY A 85 9.09 16.94 26.70
N ASP A 86 8.33 17.27 25.65
CA ASP A 86 8.63 17.10 24.22
C ASP A 86 9.33 15.78 23.84
N LEU A 87 8.86 14.67 24.44
CA LEU A 87 9.36 13.33 24.14
C LEU A 87 8.52 12.68 23.04
N VAL A 88 9.19 12.23 21.99
CA VAL A 88 8.60 11.39 20.94
C VAL A 88 9.07 9.95 21.13
N VAL A 89 8.15 9.05 21.44
CA VAL A 89 8.42 7.62 21.58
C VAL A 89 7.97 6.90 20.31
N HIS A 90 8.92 6.33 19.59
CA HIS A 90 8.67 5.53 18.40
C HIS A 90 8.56 4.06 18.79
N VAL A 91 7.41 3.42 18.56
CA VAL A 91 7.21 1.98 18.83
C VAL A 91 7.20 1.21 17.52
N LEU A 92 8.14 0.29 17.39
CA LEU A 92 8.40 -0.50 16.19
C LEU A 92 8.07 -1.97 16.47
N SER A 93 7.03 -2.52 15.82
CA SER A 93 6.62 -3.92 16.02
C SER A 93 6.04 -4.53 14.76
N HIS A 94 6.11 -5.87 14.65
CA HIS A 94 5.31 -6.62 13.67
C HIS A 94 3.89 -6.91 14.16
N ASP A 95 3.66 -6.88 15.48
CA ASP A 95 2.38 -7.20 16.08
C ASP A 95 1.46 -5.98 16.10
N ARG A 96 0.29 -6.10 15.45
CA ARG A 96 -0.70 -5.03 15.41
C ARG A 96 -1.37 -4.78 16.75
N ALA A 97 -1.49 -5.79 17.62
CA ALA A 97 -2.05 -5.62 18.95
C ALA A 97 -1.14 -4.73 19.80
N VAL A 98 0.17 -4.94 19.72
CA VAL A 98 1.20 -4.10 20.34
C VAL A 98 1.11 -2.66 19.83
N LEU A 99 1.11 -2.45 18.50
CA LEU A 99 1.03 -1.11 17.92
C LEU A 99 -0.28 -0.41 18.32
N SER A 100 -1.40 -1.14 18.37
CA SER A 100 -2.69 -0.61 18.79
C SER A 100 -2.69 -0.18 20.26
N SER A 101 -2.12 -0.99 21.16
CA SER A 101 -1.98 -0.64 22.57
C SER A 101 -1.05 0.57 22.77
N ALA A 102 0.13 0.56 22.14
CA ALA A 102 1.07 1.67 22.25
C ALA A 102 0.48 3.01 21.78
N THR A 103 -0.33 2.99 20.71
CA THR A 103 -1.00 4.19 20.21
C THR A 103 -1.93 4.83 21.25
N LYS A 104 -2.53 4.03 22.16
CA LYS A 104 -3.41 4.52 23.24
C LYS A 104 -2.66 5.28 24.33
N LEU A 105 -1.34 5.18 24.36
CA LEU A 105 -0.48 5.89 25.32
C LEU A 105 -0.16 7.33 24.88
N ASN A 106 -0.62 7.76 23.70
CA ASN A 106 -0.53 9.15 23.28
C ASN A 106 -1.26 10.06 24.30
N SER A 107 -0.62 11.14 24.70
CA SER A 107 -1.17 12.14 25.63
C SER A 107 -0.76 13.55 25.19
N SER A 108 -1.19 14.59 25.91
CA SER A 108 -0.77 15.96 25.63
C SER A 108 0.73 16.19 25.83
N SER A 109 1.39 15.39 26.67
CA SER A 109 2.82 15.49 27.00
C SER A 109 3.67 14.39 26.39
N THR A 110 3.07 13.45 25.64
CA THR A 110 3.77 12.31 25.06
C THR A 110 3.22 11.98 23.69
N ILE A 111 4.11 11.99 22.70
CA ILE A 111 3.79 11.59 21.34
C ILE A 111 4.32 10.18 21.11
N VAL A 112 3.42 9.22 20.95
CA VAL A 112 3.73 7.83 20.60
C VAL A 112 3.47 7.61 19.12
N VAL A 113 4.53 7.29 18.38
CA VAL A 113 4.50 7.03 16.94
C VAL A 113 4.70 5.54 16.71
N THR A 114 3.65 4.87 16.26
CA THR A 114 3.70 3.43 16.02
C THR A 114 4.03 3.14 14.57
N THR A 115 4.96 2.22 14.32
CA THR A 115 5.47 1.92 12.97
C THR A 115 5.64 0.41 12.82
N ASN A 116 5.21 -0.13 11.67
CA ASN A 116 5.45 -1.53 11.39
C ASN A 116 6.93 -1.76 11.12
N LEU A 117 7.52 -2.72 11.83
CA LEU A 117 8.95 -3.00 11.77
C LEU A 117 9.45 -3.38 10.36
N THR A 118 8.60 -3.97 9.50
CA THR A 118 8.98 -4.26 8.10
C THR A 118 9.35 -3.00 7.32
N VAL A 119 8.69 -1.88 7.63
CA VAL A 119 8.90 -0.60 6.95
C VAL A 119 10.21 0.02 7.43
N ALA A 120 10.45 0.01 8.74
CA ALA A 120 11.64 0.61 9.37
C ALA A 120 12.95 -0.12 9.05
N ALA A 121 12.93 -1.45 9.02
CA ALA A 121 14.14 -2.23 8.79
C ALA A 121 14.61 -2.23 7.32
N GLY A 122 13.92 -1.53 6.42
CA GLY A 122 14.30 -1.47 5.00
C GLY A 122 14.30 -2.85 4.30
N VAL A 123 13.60 -3.84 4.87
CA VAL A 123 13.56 -5.24 4.39
C VAL A 123 12.90 -5.36 3.00
N ASP A 124 12.39 -4.26 2.44
CA ASP A 124 12.06 -4.15 1.01
C ASP A 124 13.29 -4.20 0.08
N LYS A 125 14.53 -4.20 0.60
CA LYS A 125 15.75 -4.46 -0.18
C LYS A 125 16.24 -5.91 -0.04
N GLY A 126 15.54 -6.84 -0.68
CA GLY A 126 16.15 -7.96 -1.41
C GLY A 126 17.04 -8.99 -0.69
N VAL A 127 17.03 -9.12 0.65
CA VAL A 127 17.70 -10.23 1.34
C VAL A 127 16.66 -11.18 1.91
N ALA A 128 16.66 -12.42 1.41
CA ALA A 128 15.70 -13.44 1.76
C ALA A 128 15.87 -13.91 3.22
N PRO A 129 14.77 -14.10 3.99
CA PRO A 129 14.85 -14.92 5.19
C PRO A 129 15.09 -16.38 4.79
N SER A 130 16.10 -17.00 5.38
CA SER A 130 16.34 -18.43 5.31
C SER A 130 15.11 -19.19 5.80
N SER A 131 14.56 -20.01 4.89
CA SER A 131 13.48 -21.00 5.01
C SER A 131 12.75 -21.15 6.36
N PRO A 132 11.42 -20.91 6.41
CA PRO A 132 10.57 -21.48 7.45
C PRO A 132 10.31 -22.99 7.21
N PRO A 133 10.03 -23.80 8.26
CA PRO A 133 9.62 -25.19 8.11
C PRO A 133 8.21 -25.29 7.50
N PRO A 134 7.79 -26.47 6.99
CA PRO A 134 6.78 -26.57 5.95
C PRO A 134 5.36 -26.39 6.50
N LEU A 135 4.73 -25.25 6.23
CA LEU A 135 3.28 -25.19 6.15
C LEU A 135 2.87 -25.65 4.74
N GLY A 136 2.25 -26.83 4.69
CA GLY A 136 1.81 -27.49 3.47
C GLY A 136 0.74 -26.70 2.72
N ILE A 137 1.16 -25.78 1.85
CA ILE A 137 0.32 -25.33 0.75
C ILE A 137 0.16 -26.53 -0.18
N GLY A 138 -0.95 -27.27 -0.07
CA GLY A 138 -1.34 -28.29 -1.05
C GLY A 138 -1.99 -27.61 -2.26
N ILE A 139 -1.78 -28.17 -3.45
CA ILE A 139 -2.50 -27.74 -4.65
C ILE A 139 -3.91 -28.31 -4.57
N THR A 140 -4.91 -27.44 -4.59
CA THR A 140 -6.31 -27.85 -4.55
C THR A 140 -6.85 -28.09 -5.96
N GLU A 141 -7.97 -28.81 -6.08
CA GLU A 141 -8.64 -29.00 -7.37
C GLU A 141 -9.07 -27.66 -7.98
N LYS A 142 -9.41 -26.67 -7.15
CA LYS A 142 -9.73 -25.31 -7.61
C LYS A 142 -8.53 -24.66 -8.31
N ASP A 143 -7.32 -24.83 -7.76
CA ASP A 143 -6.09 -24.29 -8.34
C ASP A 143 -5.76 -24.93 -9.69
N ARG A 144 -5.97 -26.26 -9.79
CA ARG A 144 -5.86 -26.99 -11.05
C ARG A 144 -6.83 -26.46 -12.09
N LEU A 145 -8.12 -26.41 -11.78
CA LEU A 145 -9.16 -25.98 -12.73
C LEU A 145 -8.96 -24.54 -13.21
N ALA A 146 -8.55 -23.64 -12.32
CA ALA A 146 -8.21 -22.26 -12.69
C ALA A 146 -7.02 -22.20 -13.66
N THR A 147 -5.99 -23.01 -13.41
CA THR A 147 -4.81 -23.09 -14.27
C THR A 147 -5.13 -23.71 -15.63
N GLU A 148 -5.92 -24.78 -15.65
CA GLU A 148 -6.43 -25.39 -16.88
C GLU A 148 -7.24 -24.39 -17.71
N GLU A 149 -8.11 -23.60 -17.08
CA GLU A 149 -8.93 -22.60 -17.77
C GLU A 149 -8.08 -21.48 -18.39
N VAL A 150 -7.09 -20.96 -17.66
CA VAL A 150 -6.16 -19.94 -18.18
C VAL A 150 -5.41 -20.46 -19.39
N LEU A 151 -4.81 -21.65 -19.27
CA LEU A 151 -4.01 -22.24 -20.34
C LEU A 151 -4.88 -22.60 -21.55
N PHE A 152 -6.09 -23.08 -21.31
CA PHE A 152 -7.03 -23.46 -22.36
C PHE A 152 -7.55 -22.27 -23.15
N ARG A 153 -7.92 -21.16 -22.48
CA ARG A 153 -8.33 -19.91 -23.15
C ARG A 153 -7.19 -19.30 -23.96
N GLY A 154 -5.97 -19.35 -23.42
CA GLY A 154 -4.76 -18.87 -24.09
C GLY A 154 -4.27 -19.76 -25.24
N LYS A 155 -4.92 -20.91 -25.47
CA LYS A 155 -4.52 -21.93 -26.45
C LYS A 155 -3.08 -22.42 -26.24
N HIS A 156 -2.64 -22.50 -24.98
CA HIS A 156 -1.31 -22.95 -24.58
C HIS A 156 -1.29 -24.49 -24.52
N PHE A 157 -1.18 -25.14 -25.68
CA PHE A 157 -1.34 -26.60 -25.85
C PHE A 157 -0.06 -27.32 -26.29
N SER A 158 0.99 -26.58 -26.61
CA SER A 158 2.26 -27.11 -27.11
C SER A 158 3.43 -26.28 -26.60
N ARG A 159 4.66 -26.76 -26.83
CA ARG A 159 5.89 -26.02 -26.46
C ARG A 159 5.96 -24.65 -27.14
N GLU A 160 5.53 -24.56 -28.41
CA GLU A 160 5.55 -23.35 -29.24
C GLU A 160 4.47 -22.34 -28.82
N THR A 161 3.36 -22.85 -28.29
CA THR A 161 2.24 -22.03 -27.81
C THR A 161 2.30 -21.81 -26.30
N GLY A 162 3.28 -22.37 -25.59
CA GLY A 162 3.37 -22.32 -24.13
C GLY A 162 3.60 -20.91 -23.59
N ILE A 163 3.03 -20.64 -22.42
CA ILE A 163 3.23 -19.38 -21.72
C ILE A 163 4.46 -19.46 -20.81
N LYS A 164 5.23 -18.38 -20.70
CA LYS A 164 6.33 -18.31 -19.73
C LYS A 164 5.78 -18.53 -18.32
N LYS A 165 6.42 -19.41 -17.53
CA LYS A 165 6.06 -19.72 -16.14
C LYS A 165 5.84 -18.48 -15.27
N LEU A 166 6.68 -17.45 -15.42
CA LEU A 166 6.52 -16.17 -14.72
C LEU A 166 5.26 -15.38 -15.11
N ALA A 167 4.77 -15.55 -16.34
CA ALA A 167 3.56 -14.89 -16.85
C ALA A 167 2.27 -15.65 -16.49
N LEU A 168 2.35 -16.91 -16.06
CA LEU A 168 1.19 -17.67 -15.59
C LEU A 168 0.56 -17.05 -14.32
N ARG A 169 1.40 -16.49 -13.44
CA ARG A 169 0.97 -15.94 -12.16
C ARG A 169 0.05 -14.71 -12.31
N PRO A 170 0.40 -13.65 -13.06
CA PRO A 170 -0.51 -12.54 -13.33
C PRO A 170 -1.86 -12.98 -13.92
N LEU A 171 -1.87 -14.02 -14.77
CA LEU A 171 -3.10 -14.53 -15.36
C LEU A 171 -3.98 -15.28 -14.36
N LEU A 172 -3.37 -16.07 -13.47
CA LEU A 172 -4.09 -16.70 -12.36
C LEU A 172 -4.64 -15.64 -11.40
N SER A 173 -3.85 -14.61 -11.06
CA SER A 173 -4.29 -13.49 -10.21
C SER A 173 -5.44 -12.70 -10.81
N ALA A 174 -5.55 -12.63 -12.13
CA ALA A 174 -6.66 -11.98 -12.82
C ALA A 174 -7.96 -12.79 -12.74
N MET A 175 -7.88 -14.12 -12.53
CA MET A 175 -9.03 -15.00 -12.36
C MET A 175 -9.47 -15.17 -10.91
N ASP A 176 -8.52 -15.21 -9.97
CA ASP A 176 -8.81 -15.29 -8.54
C ASP A 176 -7.83 -14.42 -7.73
N PRO A 177 -8.33 -13.44 -6.95
CA PRO A 177 -7.51 -12.63 -6.07
C PRO A 177 -6.65 -13.44 -5.08
N TYR A 178 -7.01 -14.70 -4.80
CA TYR A 178 -6.20 -15.62 -4.01
C TYR A 178 -4.74 -15.72 -4.50
N PHE A 179 -4.49 -15.51 -5.79
CA PHE A 179 -3.15 -15.55 -6.39
C PHE A 179 -2.41 -14.19 -6.42
N THR A 180 -2.94 -13.10 -5.83
CA THR A 180 -2.46 -11.70 -6.02
C THR A 180 -1.22 -11.27 -5.23
N THR A 181 -0.54 -12.14 -4.49
CA THR A 181 0.63 -11.72 -3.68
C THR A 181 1.90 -11.52 -4.52
N ALA A 182 1.95 -10.52 -5.40
CA ALA A 182 2.93 -10.38 -6.49
C ALA A 182 4.42 -10.50 -6.12
N ASN A 183 4.84 -10.19 -4.87
CA ASN A 183 6.24 -10.31 -4.42
C ASN A 183 6.45 -11.23 -3.21
N HIS A 184 5.44 -12.05 -2.84
CA HIS A 184 5.56 -12.90 -1.67
C HIS A 184 6.28 -14.23 -2.01
N PRO A 185 7.25 -14.69 -1.20
CA PRO A 185 7.95 -15.97 -1.37
C PRO A 185 7.00 -17.17 -1.51
N LEU A 186 5.84 -17.12 -0.84
CA LEU A 186 4.82 -18.16 -0.92
C LEU A 186 4.21 -18.33 -2.31
N GLY A 187 4.09 -17.27 -3.12
CA GLY A 187 3.55 -17.43 -4.47
C GLY A 187 4.54 -18.01 -5.47
N GLN A 188 5.86 -17.83 -5.26
CA GLN A 188 6.87 -18.57 -6.03
C GLN A 188 6.86 -20.06 -5.66
N LEU A 189 6.72 -20.35 -4.36
CA LEU A 189 6.56 -21.72 -3.86
C LEU A 189 5.28 -22.37 -4.39
N PHE A 190 4.18 -21.62 -4.46
CA PHE A 190 2.91 -22.08 -5.00
C PHE A 190 3.03 -22.46 -6.48
N ILE A 191 3.57 -21.58 -7.33
CA ILE A 191 3.77 -21.91 -8.76
C ILE A 191 4.67 -23.13 -8.91
N ARG A 192 5.74 -23.24 -8.11
CA ARG A 192 6.62 -24.43 -8.12
C ARG A 192 5.87 -25.71 -7.78
N LYS A 193 5.03 -25.69 -6.74
CA LYS A 193 4.20 -26.83 -6.35
C LYS A 193 3.11 -27.15 -7.37
N LEU A 194 2.52 -26.13 -7.98
CA LEU A 194 1.53 -26.27 -9.04
C LEU A 194 2.13 -26.94 -10.26
N MET A 195 3.34 -26.56 -10.68
CA MET A 195 4.04 -27.22 -11.78
C MET A 195 4.38 -28.67 -11.43
N ALA A 196 4.98 -28.93 -10.26
CA ALA A 196 5.31 -30.28 -9.82
C ALA A 196 4.07 -31.18 -9.67
N HIS A 197 2.94 -30.62 -9.23
CA HIS A 197 1.66 -31.30 -9.18
C HIS A 197 1.13 -31.58 -10.60
N GLY A 198 1.17 -30.59 -11.48
CA GLY A 198 0.69 -30.71 -12.85
C GLY A 198 1.46 -31.72 -13.70
N GLU A 199 2.79 -31.76 -13.54
CA GLU A 199 3.65 -32.76 -14.16
C GLU A 199 3.40 -34.16 -13.58
N SER A 200 3.34 -34.29 -12.25
CA SER A 200 3.14 -35.60 -11.61
C SER A 200 1.77 -36.21 -11.89
N HIS A 201 0.77 -35.38 -12.17
CA HIS A 201 -0.59 -35.81 -12.55
C HIS A 201 -0.84 -35.77 -14.07
N GLY A 202 0.17 -35.46 -14.87
CA GLY A 202 0.13 -35.58 -16.34
C GLY A 202 -0.81 -34.63 -17.07
N TRP A 203 -1.22 -33.51 -16.46
CA TRP A 203 -2.08 -32.50 -17.10
C TRP A 203 -1.33 -31.24 -17.56
N LEU A 204 -0.07 -31.10 -17.16
CA LEU A 204 0.75 -29.94 -17.46
C LEU A 204 2.16 -30.36 -17.89
N CYS A 205 2.72 -29.65 -18.86
CA CYS A 205 4.11 -29.80 -19.30
C CYS A 205 4.89 -28.50 -19.08
N GLN A 206 6.19 -28.65 -18.78
CA GLN A 206 7.14 -27.55 -18.68
C GLN A 206 8.30 -27.77 -19.65
N GLY A 207 8.77 -26.70 -20.28
CA GLY A 207 9.99 -26.71 -21.09
C GLY A 207 11.28 -26.77 -20.24
N GLU A 208 12.41 -26.89 -20.92
CA GLU A 208 13.73 -26.94 -20.28
C GLU A 208 13.97 -25.75 -19.32
N PRO A 209 14.63 -25.99 -18.17
CA PRO A 209 14.87 -24.99 -17.14
C PRO A 209 15.81 -23.89 -17.63
N LEU A 210 15.23 -22.82 -18.18
CA LEU A 210 15.89 -21.58 -18.56
C LEU A 210 15.43 -20.48 -17.61
N ALA A 211 16.02 -20.41 -16.42
CA ALA A 211 15.92 -19.28 -15.47
C ALA A 211 14.54 -18.58 -15.38
N GLY A 212 13.44 -19.33 -15.24
CA GLY A 212 12.08 -18.77 -15.09
C GLY A 212 11.37 -18.38 -16.40
N HIS A 213 12.00 -18.57 -17.55
CA HIS A 213 11.42 -18.44 -18.89
C HIS A 213 10.87 -19.76 -19.43
N GLU A 214 10.75 -20.79 -18.59
CA GLU A 214 10.26 -22.08 -19.04
C GLU A 214 8.83 -21.95 -19.58
N PRO A 215 8.55 -22.37 -20.83
CA PRO A 215 7.20 -22.41 -21.34
C PRO A 215 6.39 -23.47 -20.59
N VAL A 216 5.11 -23.18 -20.37
CA VAL A 216 4.14 -24.04 -19.69
C VAL A 216 2.93 -24.21 -20.60
N TRP A 217 2.46 -25.44 -20.77
CA TRP A 217 1.30 -25.77 -21.61
C TRP A 217 0.54 -26.98 -21.09
N LEU A 218 -0.71 -27.15 -21.54
CA LEU A 218 -1.54 -28.32 -21.23
C LEU A 218 -1.15 -29.52 -22.08
N THR A 219 -1.25 -30.72 -21.51
CA THR A 219 -1.13 -31.96 -22.27
C THR A 219 -2.35 -32.17 -23.17
N GLU A 220 -2.18 -32.92 -24.26
CA GLU A 220 -3.29 -33.26 -25.16
C GLU A 220 -4.42 -33.97 -24.41
N SER A 221 -4.10 -34.85 -23.46
CA SER A 221 -5.09 -35.52 -22.61
C SER A 221 -5.92 -34.53 -21.79
N ALA A 222 -5.28 -33.52 -21.16
CA ALA A 222 -5.98 -32.48 -20.40
C ALA A 222 -6.88 -31.62 -21.31
N VAL A 223 -6.42 -31.27 -22.51
CA VAL A 223 -7.20 -30.52 -23.49
C VAL A 223 -8.47 -31.28 -23.90
N GLN A 224 -8.37 -32.58 -24.14
CA GLN A 224 -9.52 -33.43 -24.47
C GLN A 224 -10.49 -33.58 -23.29
N GLU A 225 -9.98 -33.71 -22.06
CA GLU A 225 -10.79 -33.77 -20.85
C GLU A 225 -11.58 -32.46 -20.62
N ILE A 226 -10.95 -31.30 -20.84
CA ILE A 226 -11.63 -29.99 -20.76
C ILE A 226 -12.71 -29.86 -21.83
N ARG A 227 -12.43 -30.27 -23.08
CA ARG A 227 -13.42 -30.27 -24.17
C ARG A 227 -14.61 -31.17 -23.84
N LYS A 228 -14.37 -32.37 -23.31
CA LYS A 228 -15.42 -33.31 -22.89
C LYS A 228 -16.29 -32.72 -21.79
N ARG A 229 -15.68 -32.15 -20.73
CA ARG A 229 -16.40 -31.47 -19.63
C ARG A 229 -17.29 -30.32 -20.11
N ARG A 230 -16.92 -29.65 -21.21
CA ARG A 230 -17.72 -28.58 -21.82
C ARG A 230 -18.76 -29.05 -22.83
N ALA A 231 -18.56 -30.21 -23.43
CA ALA A 231 -19.46 -30.80 -24.41
C ALA A 231 -20.62 -31.57 -23.77
N GLU A 232 -20.50 -31.95 -22.49
CA GLU A 232 -21.60 -32.55 -21.74
C GLU A 232 -22.68 -31.47 -21.47
N PRO A 233 -23.91 -31.63 -22.02
CA PRO A 233 -24.98 -30.68 -21.79
C PRO A 233 -25.38 -30.75 -20.32
N PHE A 234 -25.26 -29.62 -19.62
CA PHE A 234 -25.98 -29.41 -18.36
C PHE A 234 -27.45 -29.76 -18.59
N GLY A 235 -27.99 -30.64 -17.74
CA GLY A 235 -29.37 -31.11 -17.84
C GLY A 235 -30.35 -29.95 -17.99
N SER A 236 -31.08 -30.00 -19.09
CA SER A 236 -32.32 -29.31 -19.45
C SER A 236 -33.06 -28.61 -18.30
N ASP A 237 -33.01 -27.28 -18.29
CA ASP A 237 -34.22 -26.45 -18.21
C ASP A 237 -34.12 -25.38 -19.29
N SER A 238 -35.14 -25.35 -20.14
CA SER A 238 -35.21 -24.63 -21.41
C SER A 238 -35.25 -23.11 -21.24
N VAL A 239 -34.29 -22.40 -21.85
CA VAL A 239 -34.41 -20.98 -22.20
C VAL A 239 -34.06 -20.83 -23.70
N PRO A 240 -34.88 -20.15 -24.51
CA PRO A 240 -34.70 -20.04 -25.96
C PRO A 240 -33.40 -19.29 -26.31
N PRO A 241 -32.90 -19.39 -27.55
CA PRO A 241 -31.58 -18.88 -27.91
C PRO A 241 -31.55 -17.35 -27.79
N THR A 242 -30.88 -16.86 -26.76
CA THR A 242 -30.58 -15.44 -26.61
C THR A 242 -29.66 -15.01 -27.76
N PRO A 243 -29.97 -13.91 -28.46
CA PRO A 243 -29.10 -13.37 -29.51
C PRO A 243 -27.70 -13.15 -28.96
N GLN A 244 -26.67 -13.38 -29.79
CA GLN A 244 -25.28 -13.09 -29.43
C GLN A 244 -25.20 -11.68 -28.81
N PRO A 245 -24.67 -11.55 -27.58
CA PRO A 245 -24.52 -10.22 -27.02
C PRO A 245 -23.48 -9.49 -27.86
N LYS A 246 -23.86 -8.29 -28.32
CA LYS A 246 -22.90 -7.26 -28.68
C LYS A 246 -21.90 -7.14 -27.52
N LEU A 247 -20.69 -6.76 -27.85
CA LEU A 247 -19.58 -6.46 -26.95
C LEU A 247 -19.92 -5.27 -26.02
N GLU A 248 -21.01 -5.34 -25.27
CA GLU A 248 -21.35 -4.42 -24.20
C GLU A 248 -20.65 -4.91 -22.93
N GLU A 249 -20.00 -3.95 -22.26
CA GLU A 249 -19.25 -4.10 -21.01
C GLU A 249 -19.84 -5.17 -20.10
N ALA A 250 -19.17 -6.31 -20.02
CA ALA A 250 -19.60 -7.38 -19.12
C ALA A 250 -19.38 -6.93 -17.67
N LEU A 251 -20.44 -6.37 -17.08
CA LEU A 251 -20.55 -5.95 -15.69
C LEU A 251 -20.06 -7.07 -14.76
N ALA A 252 -19.35 -6.69 -13.70
CA ALA A 252 -19.01 -7.58 -12.60
C ALA A 252 -20.29 -8.05 -11.88
N PRO A 253 -20.20 -9.10 -11.02
CA PRO A 253 -21.35 -9.69 -10.32
C PRO A 253 -22.17 -8.69 -9.47
N ASP A 254 -21.59 -7.53 -9.15
CA ASP A 254 -22.20 -6.43 -8.39
C ASP A 254 -22.80 -5.32 -9.28
N GLY A 255 -22.80 -5.49 -10.61
CA GLY A 255 -23.27 -4.51 -11.57
C GLY A 255 -22.29 -3.35 -11.84
N ARG A 256 -21.05 -3.44 -11.37
CA ARG A 256 -20.01 -2.43 -11.68
C ARG A 256 -19.25 -2.79 -12.96
N SER A 257 -18.80 -1.78 -13.72
CA SER A 257 -17.89 -2.03 -14.85
C SER A 257 -16.56 -2.60 -14.33
N ARG A 258 -15.97 -3.57 -15.07
CA ARG A 258 -14.69 -4.20 -14.71
C ARG A 258 -13.57 -3.18 -14.56
N ASP A 259 -13.62 -2.10 -15.34
CA ASP A 259 -12.62 -1.03 -15.29
C ASP A 259 -12.63 -0.32 -13.94
N ILE A 260 -13.82 -0.04 -13.38
CA ILE A 260 -13.96 0.58 -12.06
C ILE A 260 -13.30 -0.30 -11.00
N THR A 261 -13.61 -1.60 -10.98
CA THR A 261 -13.04 -2.55 -10.01
C THR A 261 -11.52 -2.64 -10.13
N ARG A 262 -10.98 -2.64 -11.36
CA ARG A 262 -9.53 -2.66 -11.60
C ARG A 262 -8.86 -1.38 -11.10
N MET A 263 -9.45 -0.22 -11.39
CA MET A 263 -8.92 1.07 -10.95
C MET A 263 -9.00 1.21 -9.42
N GLU A 264 -10.12 0.84 -8.79
CA GLU A 264 -10.25 0.76 -7.32
C GLU A 264 -9.19 -0.18 -6.71
N GLY A 265 -8.97 -1.35 -7.32
CA GLY A 265 -7.95 -2.31 -6.91
C GLY A 265 -6.51 -1.74 -6.98
N SER A 266 -6.21 -0.91 -7.98
CA SER A 266 -4.91 -0.22 -8.07
C SER A 266 -4.70 0.77 -6.92
N LEU A 267 -5.70 1.60 -6.62
CA LEU A 267 -5.65 2.56 -5.52
C LEU A 267 -5.54 1.87 -4.16
N ALA A 268 -6.25 0.75 -3.98
CA ALA A 268 -6.16 -0.07 -2.78
C ALA A 268 -4.76 -0.69 -2.60
N SER A 269 -4.18 -1.20 -3.69
CA SER A 269 -2.81 -1.76 -3.69
C SER A 269 -1.76 -0.70 -3.33
N ALA A 270 -1.92 0.53 -3.85
CA ALA A 270 -1.09 1.67 -3.50
C ALA A 270 -1.42 2.27 -2.12
N ARG A 271 -2.49 1.81 -1.46
CA ARG A 271 -3.03 2.37 -0.20
C ARG A 271 -3.20 3.88 -0.25
N ILE A 272 -3.76 4.39 -1.34
CA ILE A 272 -4.15 5.81 -1.48
C ILE A 272 -5.65 5.96 -1.80
N GLY A 273 -6.34 4.84 -2.06
CA GLY A 273 -7.78 4.81 -2.25
C GLY A 273 -8.55 4.90 -0.93
N SER A 274 -9.48 5.84 -0.85
CA SER A 274 -10.43 5.95 0.26
C SER A 274 -11.83 6.21 -0.28
N PRO A 275 -12.90 5.66 0.33
CA PRO A 275 -14.27 5.97 -0.05
C PRO A 275 -14.57 7.46 0.11
N VAL A 276 -15.30 8.03 -0.85
CA VAL A 276 -15.49 9.49 -1.02
C VAL A 276 -16.22 10.12 0.15
N ASP A 277 -17.22 9.42 0.68
CA ASP A 277 -17.98 9.83 1.85
C ASP A 277 -17.07 10.01 3.08
N CYS A 278 -16.22 9.02 3.34
CA CYS A 278 -15.23 9.12 4.41
C CYS A 278 -14.13 10.14 4.11
N ARG A 279 -13.68 10.24 2.86
CA ARG A 279 -12.64 11.16 2.43
C ARG A 279 -13.05 12.62 2.65
N ASN A 280 -14.30 12.97 2.33
CA ASN A 280 -14.82 14.33 2.55
C ASN A 280 -14.84 14.69 4.05
N LEU A 281 -15.29 13.78 4.92
CA LEU A 281 -15.27 13.98 6.37
C LEU A 281 -13.85 14.12 6.91
N LEU A 282 -12.90 13.35 6.38
CA LEU A 282 -11.49 13.48 6.74
C LEU A 282 -10.90 14.79 6.23
N PHE A 283 -11.28 15.26 5.03
CA PHE A 283 -10.85 16.57 4.54
C PHE A 283 -11.26 17.70 5.48
N GLU A 284 -12.53 17.71 5.89
CA GLU A 284 -13.06 18.71 6.84
C GLU A 284 -12.34 18.62 8.20
N ALA A 285 -12.17 17.41 8.73
CA ALA A 285 -11.52 17.21 10.02
C ALA A 285 -10.04 17.64 10.03
N PHE A 286 -9.29 17.36 8.95
CA PHE A 286 -7.89 17.79 8.81
C PHE A 286 -7.78 19.32 8.74
N GLU A 287 -8.61 19.96 7.94
CA GLU A 287 -8.60 21.42 7.76
C GLU A 287 -8.90 22.13 9.09
N GLU A 288 -9.92 21.66 9.82
CA GLU A 288 -10.26 22.23 11.12
C GLU A 288 -9.13 22.02 12.14
N LEU A 289 -8.60 20.80 12.28
CA LEU A 289 -7.56 20.50 13.27
C LEU A 289 -6.26 21.27 12.99
N ILE A 290 -5.86 21.40 11.73
CA ILE A 290 -4.68 22.18 11.37
C ILE A 290 -4.93 23.67 11.64
N SER A 291 -6.12 24.19 11.32
CA SER A 291 -6.45 25.61 11.60
C SER A 291 -6.44 25.95 13.09
N VAL A 292 -6.86 25.02 13.96
CA VAL A 292 -6.85 25.20 15.42
C VAL A 292 -5.44 25.15 15.99
N ASN A 293 -4.51 24.45 15.33
CA ASN A 293 -3.14 24.24 15.80
C ASN A 293 -2.09 24.93 14.89
N SER A 294 -2.47 26.01 14.18
CA SER A 294 -1.61 26.63 13.16
C SER A 294 -0.27 27.14 13.71
N ASP A 295 -0.26 27.64 14.94
CA ASP A 295 0.90 28.31 15.52
C ASP A 295 1.93 27.33 16.09
N GLU A 296 1.47 26.26 16.73
CA GLU A 296 2.32 25.26 17.37
C GLU A 296 2.63 24.07 16.44
N GLY A 297 1.79 23.86 15.43
CA GLY A 297 1.80 22.68 14.60
C GLY A 297 1.24 21.45 15.34
N ILE A 298 0.61 20.55 14.59
CA ILE A 298 0.08 19.30 15.13
C ILE A 298 0.88 18.12 14.58
N VAL A 299 1.37 17.24 15.46
CA VAL A 299 2.08 16.04 15.01
C VAL A 299 1.18 15.17 14.16
N SER A 300 1.67 14.74 13.01
CA SER A 300 0.94 13.98 12.01
C SER A 300 0.18 12.76 12.55
N SER A 301 0.78 11.97 13.45
CA SER A 301 0.12 10.82 14.09
C SER A 301 -1.09 11.24 14.93
N LYS A 302 -0.96 12.34 15.68
CA LYS A 302 -2.04 12.92 16.49
C LYS A 302 -3.14 13.49 15.58
N LEU A 303 -2.76 14.27 14.57
CA LEU A 303 -3.67 14.79 13.55
C LEU A 303 -4.50 13.67 12.90
N LEU A 304 -3.84 12.58 12.48
CA LEU A 304 -4.52 11.43 11.88
C LEU A 304 -5.51 10.76 12.84
N SER A 305 -5.09 10.56 14.10
CA SER A 305 -5.93 9.92 15.11
C SER A 305 -7.15 10.77 15.48
N GLU A 306 -6.96 12.07 15.66
CA GLU A 306 -8.03 13.02 16.00
C GLU A 306 -8.97 13.23 14.81
N ALA A 307 -8.44 13.40 13.60
CA ALA A 307 -9.24 13.54 12.39
C ALA A 307 -10.09 12.30 12.14
N ARG A 308 -9.53 11.10 12.34
CA ARG A 308 -10.29 9.84 12.26
C ARG A 308 -11.42 9.81 13.29
N THR A 309 -11.13 10.16 14.54
CA THR A 309 -12.13 10.15 15.62
C THR A 309 -13.28 11.11 15.30
N LYS A 310 -12.93 12.32 14.81
CA LYS A 310 -13.90 13.34 14.41
C LYS A 310 -14.73 12.92 13.20
N ALA A 311 -14.09 12.49 12.12
CA ALA A 311 -14.77 12.03 10.91
C ALA A 311 -15.68 10.82 11.18
N CYS A 312 -15.24 9.89 12.03
CA CYS A 312 -16.06 8.75 12.46
C CYS A 312 -17.29 9.21 13.25
N GLY A 313 -17.14 10.18 14.17
CA GLY A 313 -18.25 10.73 14.95
C GLY A 313 -19.26 11.52 14.12
N SER A 314 -18.82 12.18 13.06
CA SER A 314 -19.68 12.91 12.12
C SER A 314 -20.34 12.02 11.07
N SER A 315 -19.93 10.75 10.95
CA SER A 315 -20.48 9.84 9.96
C SER A 315 -21.89 9.40 10.33
N ARG A 316 -22.88 9.74 9.51
CA ARG A 316 -24.25 9.19 9.60
C ARG A 316 -24.29 7.68 9.37
N SER A 317 -23.29 7.14 8.68
CA SER A 317 -23.11 5.70 8.51
C SER A 317 -22.36 5.13 9.72
N ALA A 318 -23.06 5.01 10.85
CA ALA A 318 -22.62 4.33 12.08
C ALA A 318 -22.34 2.81 11.91
N ARG A 319 -22.09 2.35 10.67
CA ARG A 319 -22.01 0.93 10.28
C ARG A 319 -20.65 0.48 9.74
N ARG A 320 -19.66 1.36 9.63
CA ARG A 320 -18.30 0.90 9.30
C ARG A 320 -17.54 0.63 10.59
N ASP A 321 -17.13 -0.63 10.77
CA ASP A 321 -16.35 -1.06 11.92
C ASP A 321 -15.15 -0.14 12.16
N SER A 322 -14.78 0.06 13.43
CA SER A 322 -13.60 0.86 13.82
C SER A 322 -12.32 0.46 13.04
N GLN A 323 -12.17 -0.83 12.73
CA GLN A 323 -11.07 -1.36 11.93
C GLN A 323 -11.07 -0.86 10.47
N ALA A 324 -12.25 -0.62 9.89
CA ALA A 324 -12.36 -0.06 8.54
C ALA A 324 -11.91 1.40 8.52
N TRP A 325 -12.29 2.20 9.52
CA TRP A 325 -11.86 3.59 9.64
C TRP A 325 -10.36 3.74 9.83
N ALA A 326 -9.72 2.85 10.58
CA ALA A 326 -8.26 2.84 10.70
C ALA A 326 -7.57 2.66 9.34
N ASN A 327 -8.03 1.70 8.52
CA ASN A 327 -7.47 1.50 7.19
C ASN A 327 -7.77 2.68 6.25
N ILE A 328 -8.98 3.24 6.31
CA ILE A 328 -9.40 4.37 5.47
C ILE A 328 -8.57 5.62 5.79
N SER A 329 -8.38 5.93 7.07
CA SER A 329 -7.60 7.10 7.49
C SER A 329 -6.13 6.96 7.09
N GLU A 330 -5.55 5.76 7.20
CA GLU A 330 -4.19 5.48 6.73
C GLU A 330 -4.04 5.65 5.22
N CYS A 331 -4.99 5.13 4.42
CA CYS A 331 -4.98 5.36 2.97
C CYS A 331 -5.09 6.85 2.62
N PHE A 332 -5.96 7.57 3.33
CA PHE A 332 -6.13 9.00 3.17
C PHE A 332 -4.85 9.77 3.52
N PHE A 333 -4.22 9.48 4.65
CA PHE A 333 -2.97 10.13 5.06
C PHE A 333 -1.84 9.86 4.07
N ARG A 334 -1.74 8.63 3.57
CA ARG A 334 -0.76 8.28 2.53
C ARG A 334 -1.03 9.03 1.22
N MET A 335 -2.28 9.28 0.86
CA MET A 335 -2.65 10.12 -0.28
C MET A 335 -2.18 11.57 -0.05
N LEU A 336 -2.35 12.13 1.14
CA LEU A 336 -1.85 13.48 1.47
C LEU A 336 -0.32 13.58 1.38
N LEU A 337 0.41 12.59 1.93
CA LEU A 337 1.87 12.54 1.81
C LEU A 337 2.34 12.35 0.36
N THR A 338 1.62 11.54 -0.43
CA THR A 338 1.95 11.32 -1.84
C THR A 338 1.71 12.56 -2.70
N SER A 339 0.78 13.43 -2.28
CA SER A 339 0.46 14.69 -2.96
C SER A 339 1.21 15.89 -2.41
N GLU A 340 2.11 15.69 -1.44
CA GLU A 340 2.97 16.74 -0.88
C GLU A 340 2.18 17.94 -0.31
N VAL A 341 0.95 17.69 0.17
CA VAL A 341 0.06 18.78 0.61
C VAL A 341 0.22 19.18 2.07
N LEU A 342 0.84 18.34 2.89
CA LEU A 342 1.09 18.60 4.30
C LEU A 342 2.40 19.37 4.44
N LEU A 343 2.36 20.56 5.05
CA LEU A 343 3.53 21.42 5.20
C LEU A 343 4.06 21.41 6.64
N GLY A 344 5.38 21.29 6.76
CA GLY A 344 6.11 21.47 8.02
C GLY A 344 6.26 22.94 8.41
N GLY A 345 6.93 23.20 9.54
CA GLY A 345 7.12 24.55 10.07
C GLY A 345 8.05 25.44 9.23
N ASP A 346 8.82 24.83 8.32
CA ASP A 346 9.62 25.52 7.30
C ASP A 346 8.85 25.82 6.01
N GLY A 347 7.54 25.51 5.98
CA GLY A 347 6.68 25.66 4.82
C GLY A 347 6.96 24.63 3.71
N LYS A 348 7.82 23.63 3.94
CA LYS A 348 8.11 22.58 2.96
C LYS A 348 7.18 21.39 3.11
N PRO A 349 6.91 20.64 2.02
CA PRO A 349 6.17 19.40 2.11
C PRO A 349 6.83 18.39 3.03
N ILE A 350 6.03 17.73 3.86
CA ILE A 350 6.47 16.59 4.66
C ILE A 350 6.67 15.41 3.72
N PRO A 351 7.90 14.88 3.58
CA PRO A 351 8.19 13.82 2.63
C PRO A 351 7.50 12.51 3.07
N LYS A 352 7.14 11.69 2.09
CA LYS A 352 6.56 10.35 2.31
C LYS A 352 7.61 9.34 2.80
N VAL A 353 8.10 9.56 4.01
CA VAL A 353 9.06 8.70 4.72
C VAL A 353 8.46 8.25 6.05
N ILE A 354 9.12 7.31 6.72
CA ILE A 354 8.63 6.74 7.99
C ILE A 354 8.50 7.81 9.09
N GLY A 355 9.41 8.79 9.08
CA GLY A 355 9.35 9.97 9.97
C GLY A 355 8.16 10.89 9.73
N ALA A 356 7.39 10.72 8.65
CA ALA A 356 6.24 11.57 8.35
C ALA A 356 5.21 11.56 9.49
N TYR A 357 5.00 10.42 10.17
CA TYR A 357 4.04 10.32 11.27
C TYR A 357 4.47 11.09 12.52
N SER A 358 5.77 11.41 12.67
CA SER A 358 6.28 12.24 13.77
C SER A 358 6.50 13.70 13.37
N ALA A 359 6.31 14.05 12.09
CA ALA A 359 6.50 15.39 11.61
C ALA A 359 5.33 16.29 12.06
N PRO A 360 5.61 17.49 12.61
CA PRO A 360 4.58 18.49 12.89
C PRO A 360 4.04 19.09 11.59
N VAL A 361 2.73 19.13 11.46
CA VAL A 361 1.98 19.75 10.36
C VAL A 361 1.53 21.13 10.82
N TYR A 362 1.94 22.17 10.10
CA TYR A 362 1.59 23.56 10.41
C TYR A 362 0.52 24.10 9.47
N SER A 363 0.55 23.67 8.21
CA SER A 363 -0.38 24.18 7.20
C SER A 363 -0.58 23.17 6.07
N LEU A 364 -1.50 23.52 5.18
CA LEU A 364 -1.79 22.79 3.94
C LEU A 364 -1.40 23.67 2.76
N THR A 365 -0.94 23.07 1.67
CA THR A 365 -0.69 23.82 0.42
C THR A 365 -1.97 24.44 -0.14
N ASP A 366 -1.83 25.44 -1.02
CA ASP A 366 -2.96 25.93 -1.81
C ASP A 366 -3.60 24.82 -2.65
N ARG A 367 -4.93 24.88 -2.77
CA ARG A 367 -5.75 23.90 -3.51
C ARG A 367 -5.47 22.44 -3.09
N TRP A 368 -5.05 22.19 -1.84
CA TRP A 368 -4.61 20.88 -1.37
C TRP A 368 -5.60 19.74 -1.65
N ARG A 369 -6.91 19.97 -1.59
CA ARG A 369 -7.92 18.94 -1.92
C ARG A 369 -7.79 18.47 -3.37
N VAL A 370 -7.64 19.41 -4.31
CA VAL A 370 -7.42 19.11 -5.73
C VAL A 370 -6.11 18.35 -5.90
N LYS A 371 -5.03 18.78 -5.24
CA LYS A 371 -3.73 18.09 -5.30
C LYS A 371 -3.81 16.65 -4.77
N ALA A 372 -4.48 16.47 -3.63
CA ALA A 372 -4.67 15.18 -2.99
C ALA A 372 -5.46 14.21 -3.87
N GLU A 373 -6.60 14.64 -4.41
CA GLU A 373 -7.40 13.79 -5.31
C GLU A 373 -6.72 13.54 -6.65
N SER A 374 -5.97 14.53 -7.16
CA SER A 374 -5.17 14.39 -8.38
C SER A 374 -4.09 13.32 -8.24
N ALA A 375 -3.56 13.07 -7.04
CA ALA A 375 -2.61 11.96 -6.83
C ALA A 375 -3.25 10.59 -7.07
N MET A 376 -4.54 10.41 -6.77
CA MET A 376 -5.26 9.18 -7.11
C MET A 376 -5.45 9.05 -8.63
N LEU A 377 -5.87 10.13 -9.30
CA LEU A 377 -6.04 10.16 -10.75
C LEU A 377 -4.72 9.88 -11.47
N TYR A 378 -3.65 10.56 -11.07
CA TYR A 378 -2.32 10.36 -11.61
C TYR A 378 -1.87 8.90 -11.47
N HIS A 379 -2.08 8.28 -10.31
CA HIS A 379 -1.73 6.88 -10.09
C HIS A 379 -2.50 5.93 -11.03
N ILE A 380 -3.80 6.16 -11.23
CA ILE A 380 -4.60 5.36 -12.16
C ILE A 380 -4.05 5.53 -13.60
N VAL A 381 -3.88 6.76 -14.07
CA VAL A 381 -3.37 7.01 -15.44
C VAL A 381 -1.98 6.40 -15.61
N GLN A 382 -1.09 6.55 -14.64
CA GLN A 382 0.25 5.95 -14.68
C GLN A 382 0.20 4.41 -14.76
N THR A 383 -0.75 3.78 -14.07
CA THR A 383 -0.87 2.32 -13.98
C THR A 383 -1.50 1.70 -15.23
N PHE A 384 -2.46 2.39 -15.86
CA PHE A 384 -3.25 1.85 -16.97
C PHE A 384 -2.97 2.50 -18.32
N GLN A 385 -2.06 3.48 -18.40
CA GLN A 385 -1.79 4.22 -19.63
C GLN A 385 -1.48 3.32 -20.85
N PRO A 386 -1.99 3.69 -22.05
CA PRO A 386 -2.86 4.85 -22.30
C PRO A 386 -4.29 4.60 -21.81
N VAL A 387 -4.91 5.59 -21.14
CA VAL A 387 -6.30 5.52 -20.69
C VAL A 387 -7.20 6.23 -21.71
N PRO A 388 -8.02 5.52 -22.50
CA PRO A 388 -8.89 6.13 -23.51
C PRO A 388 -9.88 7.13 -22.88
N LEU A 389 -10.22 8.21 -23.59
CA LEU A 389 -11.21 9.19 -23.10
C LEU A 389 -12.60 8.59 -22.88
N GLU A 390 -12.92 7.46 -23.52
CA GLU A 390 -14.15 6.70 -23.28
C GLU A 390 -14.24 6.18 -21.82
N GLN A 391 -13.09 5.97 -21.15
CA GLN A 391 -13.01 5.52 -19.77
C GLN A 391 -13.12 6.66 -18.74
N LEU A 392 -13.33 7.91 -19.15
CA LEU A 392 -13.50 9.04 -18.23
C LEU A 392 -14.67 8.84 -17.26
N ASN A 393 -15.75 8.18 -17.69
CA ASN A 393 -16.87 7.86 -16.81
C ASN A 393 -16.47 6.85 -15.72
N SER A 394 -15.68 5.85 -16.09
CA SER A 394 -15.13 4.87 -15.15
C SER A 394 -14.17 5.53 -14.16
N LEU A 395 -13.29 6.43 -14.64
CA LEU A 395 -12.41 7.23 -13.79
C LEU A 395 -13.19 8.10 -12.80
N ALA A 396 -14.17 8.85 -13.28
CA ALA A 396 -15.02 9.70 -12.46
C ALA A 396 -15.72 8.88 -11.37
N ARG A 397 -16.26 7.70 -11.72
CA ARG A 397 -16.88 6.79 -10.76
C ARG A 397 -15.87 6.22 -9.77
N THR A 398 -14.69 5.79 -10.20
CA THR A 398 -13.66 5.28 -9.29
C THR A 398 -13.27 6.32 -8.23
N ILE A 399 -13.17 7.59 -8.60
CA ILE A 399 -12.75 8.66 -7.67
C ILE A 399 -13.92 9.18 -6.84
N TYR A 400 -15.13 9.31 -7.40
CA TYR A 400 -16.24 10.07 -6.81
C TYR A 400 -17.52 9.27 -6.47
N HIS A 401 -17.62 7.99 -6.82
CA HIS A 401 -18.83 7.20 -6.54
C HIS A 401 -18.99 6.88 -5.04
N GLN A 402 -20.19 7.15 -4.51
CA GLN A 402 -20.62 6.92 -3.12
C GLN A 402 -21.69 5.82 -3.01
N GLY A 403 -21.69 4.85 -3.91
CA GLY A 403 -22.74 3.83 -3.94
C GLY A 403 -24.08 4.42 -4.34
N LYS A 404 -25.13 4.16 -3.55
CA LYS A 404 -26.51 4.55 -3.89
C LYS A 404 -26.77 6.06 -3.85
N ASP A 405 -26.00 6.80 -3.04
CA ASP A 405 -26.15 8.24 -2.87
C ASP A 405 -25.19 9.04 -3.77
N SER A 406 -24.71 8.42 -4.85
CA SER A 406 -23.76 9.07 -5.74
C SER A 406 -24.39 10.22 -6.52
N GLU A 407 -23.61 11.27 -6.69
CA GLU A 407 -23.96 12.37 -7.59
C GLU A 407 -24.14 11.87 -9.04
N PRO A 408 -24.89 12.62 -9.88
CA PRO A 408 -24.96 12.35 -11.31
C PRO A 408 -23.57 12.30 -11.97
N ILE A 409 -23.44 11.50 -13.03
CA ILE A 409 -22.15 11.29 -13.70
C ILE A 409 -21.56 12.60 -14.25
N GLU A 410 -22.41 13.53 -14.67
CA GLU A 410 -22.04 14.85 -15.17
C GLU A 410 -21.34 15.68 -14.10
N VAL A 411 -21.80 15.60 -12.85
CA VAL A 411 -21.19 16.31 -11.71
C VAL A 411 -19.84 15.67 -11.36
N MET A 412 -19.78 14.34 -11.32
CA MET A 412 -18.52 13.62 -11.08
C MET A 412 -17.49 13.89 -12.19
N ARG A 413 -17.94 14.00 -13.44
CA ARG A 413 -17.09 14.40 -14.57
C ARG A 413 -16.57 15.82 -14.43
N GLY A 414 -17.42 16.79 -14.06
CA GLY A 414 -16.96 18.16 -13.82
C GLY A 414 -15.87 18.23 -12.75
N LYS A 415 -15.96 17.41 -11.68
CA LYS A 415 -14.89 17.29 -10.68
C LYS A 415 -13.63 16.64 -11.25
N LEU A 416 -13.77 15.59 -12.06
CA LEU A 416 -12.65 14.95 -12.75
C LEU A 416 -11.92 15.91 -13.69
N ASP A 417 -12.65 16.75 -14.42
CA ASP A 417 -12.08 17.72 -15.36
C ASP A 417 -11.19 18.74 -14.62
N ILE A 418 -11.55 19.16 -13.41
CA ILE A 418 -10.70 20.01 -12.56
C ILE A 418 -9.37 19.32 -12.21
N LEU A 419 -9.40 18.01 -11.92
CA LEU A 419 -8.19 17.24 -11.62
C LEU A 419 -7.31 17.08 -12.88
N LEU A 420 -7.93 16.82 -14.04
CA LEU A 420 -7.23 16.70 -15.32
C LEU A 420 -6.58 18.02 -15.72
N GLU A 421 -7.28 19.14 -15.57
CA GLU A 421 -6.74 20.49 -15.80
C GLU A 421 -5.55 20.77 -14.88
N TYR A 422 -5.65 20.44 -13.59
CA TYR A 422 -4.52 20.58 -12.66
C TYR A 422 -3.31 19.73 -13.10
N LEU A 423 -3.52 18.45 -13.42
CA LEU A 423 -2.42 17.56 -13.80
C LEU A 423 -1.79 17.90 -15.15
N ALA A 424 -2.55 18.47 -16.08
CA ALA A 424 -2.08 18.88 -17.40
C ALA A 424 -1.41 20.26 -17.38
N SER A 425 -2.06 21.26 -16.77
CA SER A 425 -1.62 22.67 -16.82
C SER A 425 -0.66 23.02 -15.69
N ASP A 426 -1.00 22.69 -14.45
CA ASP A 426 -0.25 23.14 -13.28
C ASP A 426 0.95 22.23 -13.00
N VAL A 427 0.80 20.92 -13.23
CA VAL A 427 1.87 19.93 -12.99
C VAL A 427 2.59 19.51 -14.28
N GLY A 428 1.92 19.55 -15.44
CA GLY A 428 2.51 19.07 -16.71
C GLY A 428 2.82 17.56 -16.71
N SER A 429 2.06 16.79 -15.93
CA SER A 429 2.33 15.36 -15.66
C SER A 429 1.52 14.41 -16.55
N ILE A 430 0.42 14.89 -17.13
CA ILE A 430 -0.47 14.13 -18.03
C ILE A 430 -0.67 14.92 -19.33
N ALA A 431 -0.80 14.20 -20.46
CA ALA A 431 -1.30 14.75 -21.71
C ALA A 431 -2.37 13.86 -22.33
N VAL A 432 -3.15 14.47 -23.23
CA VAL A 432 -4.02 13.77 -24.17
C VAL A 432 -3.24 13.55 -25.47
N THR A 433 -3.16 12.31 -25.92
CA THR A 433 -2.56 11.96 -27.22
C THR A 433 -3.49 12.34 -28.39
N ASP A 434 -2.94 12.42 -29.60
CA ASP A 434 -3.75 12.61 -30.83
C ASP A 434 -4.83 11.53 -31.03
N SER A 435 -4.62 10.35 -30.44
CA SER A 435 -5.58 9.25 -30.44
C SER A 435 -6.70 9.38 -29.40
N GLY A 436 -6.75 10.48 -28.65
CA GLY A 436 -7.76 10.69 -27.60
C GLY A 436 -7.58 9.77 -26.39
N ALA A 437 -6.35 9.64 -25.90
CA ALA A 437 -6.06 8.89 -24.67
C ALA A 437 -5.16 9.68 -23.71
N LEU A 438 -5.37 9.50 -22.42
CA LEU A 438 -4.54 10.07 -21.36
C LEU A 438 -3.27 9.23 -21.17
N ILE A 439 -2.13 9.89 -21.13
CA ILE A 439 -0.81 9.30 -20.82
C ILE A 439 -0.10 10.12 -19.76
N THR A 440 0.82 9.51 -19.01
CA THR A 440 1.74 10.29 -18.17
C THR A 440 2.98 10.68 -18.98
N ILE A 441 3.40 11.93 -18.87
CA ILE A 441 4.57 12.46 -19.61
C ILE A 441 5.78 12.57 -18.69
N LYS A 442 5.56 12.86 -17.41
CA LYS A 442 6.59 12.93 -16.38
C LYS A 442 6.03 12.41 -15.05
N PRO A 443 6.86 11.76 -14.20
CA PRO A 443 6.55 11.68 -12.78
C PRO A 443 6.40 13.10 -12.22
N PRO A 444 5.37 13.41 -11.41
CA PRO A 444 5.36 14.63 -10.62
C PRO A 444 6.61 14.54 -9.74
N THR A 445 7.64 15.30 -10.12
CA THR A 445 8.96 15.23 -9.51
C THR A 445 8.91 16.14 -8.29
N SER A 446 9.36 15.64 -7.14
CA SER A 446 9.60 16.45 -5.93
C SER A 446 10.84 17.37 -6.08
N GLU A 447 11.17 17.79 -7.30
CA GLU A 447 12.36 18.59 -7.62
C GLU A 447 11.96 20.01 -8.01
N LEU A 448 11.80 20.84 -6.99
CA LEU A 448 12.24 22.23 -7.04
C LEU A 448 13.56 22.34 -6.26
N THR A 449 14.62 21.77 -6.82
CA THR A 449 15.97 22.30 -6.59
C THR A 449 16.07 23.57 -7.46
N PRO A 450 16.39 24.75 -6.89
CA PRO A 450 16.72 25.90 -7.73
C PRO A 450 17.95 25.53 -8.58
N PRO A 451 18.04 26.00 -9.84
CA PRO A 451 19.24 25.79 -10.63
C PRO A 451 20.42 26.42 -9.89
N ASP A 452 21.46 25.63 -9.68
CA ASP A 452 22.74 26.09 -9.15
C ASP A 452 23.21 27.32 -9.93
N GLY A 453 23.46 28.40 -9.17
CA GLY A 453 24.45 29.43 -9.46
C GLY A 453 24.48 30.05 -10.86
N PHE A 454 23.65 31.07 -11.10
CA PHE A 454 24.11 32.22 -11.87
C PHE A 454 24.70 33.26 -10.92
N VAL A 455 26.03 33.21 -10.75
CA VAL A 455 26.79 34.34 -10.23
C VAL A 455 26.81 35.39 -11.34
N LEU A 456 25.99 36.43 -11.21
CA LEU A 456 26.22 37.69 -11.91
C LEU A 456 27.43 38.35 -11.23
N GLU A 457 28.61 38.18 -11.81
CA GLU A 457 29.71 39.13 -11.61
C GLU A 457 29.21 40.51 -12.07
N VAL A 458 28.79 41.33 -11.12
CA VAL A 458 28.71 42.77 -11.34
C VAL A 458 30.15 43.27 -11.30
N ALA A 459 30.74 43.40 -12.49
CA ALA A 459 31.94 44.18 -12.68
C ALA A 459 31.66 45.62 -12.21
N SER A 460 32.28 46.00 -11.10
CA SER A 460 32.44 47.38 -10.69
C SER A 460 33.38 48.07 -11.67
N ALA A 461 32.82 48.91 -12.53
CA ALA A 461 33.55 49.94 -13.26
C ALA A 461 32.84 51.29 -13.08
N HIS A 462 33.60 52.20 -12.46
CA HIS A 462 33.36 53.61 -12.14
C HIS A 462 32.63 53.95 -10.85
#